data_AF-A0A8J3I6C1-F1
#
_entry.id   AF-A0A8J3I6C1-F1
#
_cell.length_a   1.000
_cell.length_b   1.000
_cell.length_c   1.000
_cell.angle_alpha   90.00
_cell.angle_beta   90.00
_cell.angle_gamma   90.00
#
_symmetry.space_group_name_H-M   'P 1'
#
loop_
_entity.id
_entity.type
_entity.pdbx_description
1 polymer ?
#
loop_
_entity_poly.entity_id
_entity_poly.type
_entity_poly.pdbx_seq_one_letter_code
_entity_poly.pdbx_strand_id
1 'polypeptide(L)'
;MRRMLPGPFLLILPHKQVEVVYDSYGNPIHASQNYNIPCGCSSVFIALPLVLLVKWLCPTVIPFDLFAFWNLHGNPSQLVGDIWPFLVGTVLTALYWMFSPTLEENRWDFSYYWSQTGDFFKRTLWYYSFYALYEELAFRWLIFYSYIVGVTVLNYLLLGFAGHNLVQWLFTQALIPAADFVTFYKLHDILISNQYSWVVGAAILSANGKFRDGHSYQGWMGWIWSWYSGMFFFLIMFRYGLLVAVLVHIAHNLFKSWTAYLRVQFD
;
A
#
# COMPACT_ATOMS: atom_id res chain seq x y z
N MET A 1 8.65 34.49 -18.43
CA MET A 1 7.99 33.70 -17.37
C MET A 1 6.53 33.46 -17.73
N ARG A 2 6.15 32.25 -18.13
CA ARG A 2 4.72 31.90 -18.33
C ARG A 2 4.15 31.46 -16.99
N ARG A 3 3.19 32.21 -16.45
CA ARG A 3 2.34 31.75 -15.34
C ARG A 3 1.47 30.61 -15.87
N MET A 4 1.73 29.38 -15.45
CA MET A 4 0.77 28.30 -15.64
C MET A 4 -0.45 28.60 -14.77
N LEU A 5 -1.61 28.69 -15.39
CA LEU A 5 -2.88 28.82 -14.69
C LEU A 5 -3.21 27.49 -13.99
N PRO A 6 -3.83 27.52 -12.79
CA PRO A 6 -4.29 26.31 -12.13
C PRO A 6 -5.43 25.70 -12.94
N GLY A 7 -5.16 24.58 -13.61
CA GLY A 7 -6.19 23.76 -14.23
C GLY A 7 -7.14 23.16 -13.18
N PRO A 8 -8.33 22.71 -13.59
CA PRO A 8 -9.34 22.15 -12.68
C PRO A 8 -8.74 20.97 -11.91
N PHE A 9 -8.99 20.97 -10.59
CA PHE A 9 -8.59 19.95 -9.62
C PHE A 9 -9.24 18.60 -9.96
N LEU A 10 -8.72 17.90 -10.97
CA LEU A 10 -8.90 16.46 -11.07
C LEU A 10 -7.86 15.84 -10.15
N LEU A 11 -8.29 15.41 -8.96
CA LEU A 11 -7.44 14.81 -7.92
C LEU A 11 -6.98 13.40 -8.33
N ILE A 12 -6.24 13.30 -9.42
CA ILE A 12 -5.47 12.10 -9.77
C ILE A 12 -4.14 12.28 -9.03
N LEU A 13 -3.93 11.53 -7.94
CA LEU A 13 -2.69 11.54 -7.17
C LEU A 13 -1.62 10.77 -7.97
N PRO A 14 -0.72 11.44 -8.72
CA PRO A 14 0.17 10.79 -9.65
C PRO A 14 1.46 10.35 -8.96
N HIS A 15 2.02 9.24 -9.41
CA HIS A 15 3.42 8.92 -9.24
C HIS A 15 4.13 9.64 -10.35
N LYS A 16 5.13 10.43 -9.99
CA LYS A 16 5.82 11.31 -10.90
C LYS A 16 7.21 10.74 -11.07
N GLN A 17 7.49 10.19 -12.24
CA GLN A 17 8.86 10.25 -12.71
C GLN A 17 9.08 11.73 -13.05
N VAL A 18 9.64 12.47 -12.10
CA VAL A 18 10.15 13.81 -12.39
C VAL A 18 11.39 13.56 -13.22
N GLU A 19 11.41 13.98 -14.47
CA GLU A 19 12.69 14.13 -15.17
C GLU A 19 13.16 15.56 -14.90
N VAL A 20 13.88 15.73 -13.79
CA VAL A 20 14.73 16.88 -13.50
C VAL A 20 15.94 16.93 -14.46
N VAL A 21 15.88 17.81 -15.44
CA VAL A 21 17.04 18.19 -16.26
C VAL A 21 17.92 19.12 -15.43
N TYR A 22 19.17 18.73 -15.18
CA TYR A 22 20.17 19.54 -14.48
C TYR A 22 21.04 20.34 -15.46
N ASP A 23 21.55 21.50 -15.04
CA ASP A 23 22.56 22.26 -15.76
C ASP A 23 23.96 21.67 -15.59
N SER A 24 24.93 22.25 -16.28
CA SER A 24 26.35 21.86 -16.19
C SER A 24 26.95 22.04 -14.80
N TYR A 25 26.28 22.75 -13.90
CA TYR A 25 26.68 22.97 -12.51
C TYR A 25 25.92 22.07 -11.53
N GLY A 26 25.04 21.20 -12.02
CA GLY A 26 24.22 20.32 -11.19
C GLY A 26 22.99 20.99 -10.58
N ASN A 27 22.58 22.17 -11.05
CA ASN A 27 21.34 22.82 -10.62
C ASN A 27 20.14 22.35 -11.47
N PRO A 28 18.96 22.13 -10.89
CA PRO A 28 17.77 21.73 -11.64
C PRO A 28 17.25 22.87 -12.54
N ILE A 29 17.19 22.67 -13.86
CA ILE A 29 16.67 23.64 -14.85
C ILE A 29 15.18 23.41 -15.14
N HIS A 30 14.79 22.16 -15.38
CA HIS A 30 13.44 21.83 -15.85
C HIS A 30 13.00 20.48 -15.31
N ALA A 31 11.81 20.42 -14.71
CA ALA A 31 11.20 19.18 -14.26
C ALA A 31 10.08 18.81 -15.25
N SER A 32 10.33 17.86 -16.16
CA SER A 32 9.27 17.26 -16.98
C SER A 32 8.37 16.43 -16.05
N GLN A 33 7.05 16.59 -16.21
CA GLN A 33 6.06 15.92 -15.36
C GLN A 33 5.30 14.90 -16.20
N ASN A 34 5.68 13.63 -16.13
CA ASN A 34 4.86 12.55 -16.65
C ASN A 34 3.96 12.02 -15.53
N TYR A 35 2.65 12.11 -15.74
CA TYR A 35 1.64 11.70 -14.79
C TYR A 35 1.29 10.23 -15.02
N ASN A 36 1.84 9.33 -14.19
CA ASN A 36 1.37 7.95 -14.14
C ASN A 36 0.55 7.75 -12.85
N ILE A 37 -0.57 7.04 -12.94
CA ILE A 37 -1.34 6.65 -11.74
C ILE A 37 -0.49 5.60 -11.01
N PRO A 38 0.00 5.88 -9.79
CA PRO A 38 0.84 4.96 -9.06
C PRO A 38 0.14 3.65 -8.78
N CYS A 39 0.97 2.65 -8.49
CA CYS A 39 0.63 1.46 -7.72
C CYS A 39 -0.57 0.64 -8.23
N GLY A 40 -1.02 0.84 -9.47
CA GLY A 40 -2.16 0.08 -10.01
C GLY A 40 -3.51 0.44 -9.39
N CYS A 41 -3.61 1.58 -8.69
CA CYS A 41 -4.88 2.08 -8.15
C CYS A 41 -5.90 2.44 -9.24
N SER A 42 -5.48 2.60 -10.50
CA SER A 42 -6.40 2.63 -11.65
C SER A 42 -7.32 1.39 -11.72
N SER A 43 -6.90 0.29 -11.11
CA SER A 43 -7.73 -0.92 -11.01
C SER A 43 -8.98 -0.73 -10.15
N VAL A 44 -9.05 0.34 -9.35
CA VAL A 44 -10.26 0.72 -8.60
C VAL A 44 -11.46 0.92 -9.52
N PHE A 45 -11.26 1.50 -10.71
CA PHE A 45 -12.34 1.74 -11.68
C PHE A 45 -12.98 0.45 -12.20
N ILE A 46 -12.23 -0.66 -12.18
CA ILE A 46 -12.72 -1.99 -12.54
C ILE A 46 -13.22 -2.72 -11.29
N ALA A 47 -12.51 -2.58 -10.17
CA ALA A 47 -12.82 -3.26 -8.92
C ALA A 47 -14.18 -2.85 -8.36
N LEU A 48 -14.53 -1.55 -8.36
CA LEU A 48 -15.80 -1.07 -7.83
C LEU A 48 -17.02 -1.69 -8.53
N PRO A 49 -17.20 -1.57 -9.87
CA PRO A 49 -18.35 -2.17 -10.53
C PRO A 49 -18.37 -3.70 -10.40
N LEU A 50 -17.20 -4.36 -10.42
CA LEU A 50 -17.12 -5.81 -10.20
C LEU A 50 -17.63 -6.20 -8.80
N VAL A 51 -17.17 -5.51 -7.76
CA VAL A 51 -17.57 -5.77 -6.38
C VAL A 51 -19.07 -5.53 -6.19
N LEU A 52 -19.61 -4.43 -6.73
CA LEU A 52 -21.04 -4.13 -6.67
C LEU A 52 -21.87 -5.19 -7.41
N LEU A 53 -21.45 -5.58 -8.60
CA LEU A 53 -22.12 -6.62 -9.40
C LEU A 53 -22.14 -7.97 -8.67
N VAL A 54 -21.00 -8.41 -8.13
CA VAL A 54 -20.92 -9.68 -7.40
C VAL A 54 -21.70 -9.62 -6.10
N LYS A 55 -21.68 -8.49 -5.39
CA LYS A 55 -22.52 -8.33 -4.19
C LYS A 55 -24.01 -8.38 -4.49
N TRP A 56 -24.44 -7.88 -5.65
CA TRP A 56 -25.83 -7.95 -6.07
C TRP A 56 -26.24 -9.37 -6.49
N LEU A 57 -25.42 -10.04 -7.31
CA LEU A 57 -25.77 -11.35 -7.87
C LEU A 57 -25.48 -12.52 -6.91
N CYS A 58 -24.39 -12.45 -6.16
CA CYS A 58 -23.86 -13.54 -5.33
C CYS A 58 -23.28 -12.98 -4.02
N PRO A 59 -24.14 -12.44 -3.11
CA PRO A 59 -23.69 -11.71 -1.92
C PRO A 59 -22.79 -12.51 -0.98
N THR A 60 -22.85 -13.85 -1.03
CA THR A 60 -22.07 -14.78 -0.20
C THR A 60 -20.62 -14.95 -0.64
N VAL A 61 -20.26 -14.58 -1.88
CA VAL A 61 -18.87 -14.71 -2.39
C VAL A 61 -17.92 -13.79 -1.63
N ILE A 62 -18.36 -12.57 -1.36
CA ILE A 62 -17.61 -11.62 -0.52
C ILE A 62 -18.19 -11.72 0.90
N PRO A 63 -17.47 -12.24 1.90
CA PRO A 63 -18.03 -12.53 3.22
C PRO A 63 -18.17 -11.29 4.13
N PHE A 64 -18.13 -10.08 3.56
CA PHE A 64 -18.17 -8.82 4.28
C PHE A 64 -19.23 -7.89 3.70
N ASP A 65 -19.86 -7.06 4.53
CA ASP A 65 -20.61 -5.92 4.02
C ASP A 65 -19.69 -4.95 3.28
N LEU A 66 -20.26 -4.16 2.36
CA LEU A 66 -19.48 -3.23 1.55
C LEU A 66 -18.69 -2.25 2.43
N PHE A 67 -19.27 -1.81 3.55
CA PHE A 67 -18.65 -0.85 4.48
C PHE A 67 -18.21 -1.50 5.82
N ALA A 68 -18.01 -2.82 5.86
CA ALA A 68 -17.73 -3.56 7.09
C ALA A 68 -16.58 -2.97 7.94
N PHE A 69 -15.52 -2.48 7.28
CA PHE A 69 -14.32 -1.98 7.95
C PHE A 69 -14.27 -0.46 8.12
N TRP A 70 -15.33 0.28 7.78
CA TRP A 70 -15.31 1.74 7.88
C TRP A 70 -15.46 2.25 9.31
N ASN A 71 -16.06 1.43 10.17
CA ASN A 71 -16.23 1.76 11.58
C ASN A 71 -14.96 1.43 12.38
N LEU A 72 -14.64 2.31 13.32
CA LEU A 72 -13.60 2.05 14.32
C LEU A 72 -14.04 0.91 15.24
N HIS A 73 -13.12 0.00 15.54
CA HIS A 73 -13.36 -1.10 16.48
C HIS A 73 -12.04 -1.50 17.17
N GLY A 74 -12.08 -2.54 17.99
CA GLY A 74 -10.93 -2.98 18.78
C GLY A 74 -10.55 -2.00 19.91
N ASN A 75 -9.47 -2.32 20.63
CA ASN A 75 -8.95 -1.49 21.71
C ASN A 75 -7.69 -0.73 21.25
N PRO A 76 -7.74 0.60 21.06
CA PRO A 76 -6.60 1.37 20.57
C PRO A 76 -5.32 1.25 21.41
N SER A 77 -5.44 0.94 22.71
CA SER A 77 -4.27 0.74 23.57
C SER A 77 -3.45 -0.50 23.20
N GLN A 78 -4.05 -1.48 22.51
CA GLN A 78 -3.38 -2.68 22.01
C GLN A 78 -2.65 -2.46 20.68
N LEU A 79 -2.96 -1.36 19.96
CA LEU A 79 -2.47 -1.11 18.61
C LEU A 79 -0.95 -1.25 18.53
N VAL A 80 -0.23 -0.55 19.41
CA VAL A 80 1.24 -0.58 19.44
C VAL A 80 1.77 -1.99 19.69
N GLY A 81 1.14 -2.76 20.57
CA GLY A 81 1.52 -4.15 20.85
C GLY A 81 1.21 -5.13 19.71
N ASP A 82 0.25 -4.81 18.85
CA ASP A 82 -0.07 -5.60 17.67
C ASP A 82 0.86 -5.30 16.50
N ILE A 83 1.22 -4.03 16.31
CA ILE A 83 2.00 -3.58 15.15
C ILE A 83 3.48 -3.32 15.47
N TRP A 84 3.99 -3.67 16.65
CA TRP A 84 5.39 -3.44 17.01
C TRP A 84 6.39 -3.99 15.97
N PRO A 85 6.20 -5.16 15.31
CA PRO A 85 7.15 -5.64 14.31
C PRO A 85 7.22 -4.68 13.11
N PHE A 86 6.08 -4.12 12.71
CA PHE A 86 6.00 -3.09 11.68
C PHE A 86 6.66 -1.78 12.11
N LEU A 87 6.50 -1.35 13.38
CA LEU A 87 7.17 -0.14 13.87
C LEU A 87 8.70 -0.32 13.88
N VAL A 88 9.19 -1.46 14.36
CA VAL A 88 10.63 -1.79 14.36
C VAL A 88 11.15 -1.82 12.92
N GLY A 89 10.47 -2.51 12.01
CA GLY A 89 10.86 -2.55 10.60
C GLY A 89 10.83 -1.16 9.94
N THR A 90 9.88 -0.30 10.31
CA THR A 90 9.81 1.10 9.84
C THR A 90 11.05 1.88 10.26
N VAL A 91 11.46 1.76 11.53
CA VAL A 91 12.66 2.41 12.04
C VAL A 91 13.91 1.85 11.35
N LEU A 92 14.04 0.52 11.26
CA LEU A 92 15.20 -0.12 10.62
C LEU A 92 15.33 0.25 9.15
N THR A 93 14.22 0.27 8.41
CA THR A 93 14.22 0.73 7.02
C THR A 93 14.61 2.19 6.95
N ALA A 94 14.00 3.08 7.74
CA ALA A 94 14.35 4.50 7.74
C ALA A 94 15.84 4.74 8.06
N LEU A 95 16.42 4.01 9.01
CA LEU A 95 17.85 4.07 9.32
C LEU A 95 18.70 3.56 8.14
N TYR A 96 18.32 2.44 7.51
CA TYR A 96 18.98 1.95 6.30
C TYR A 96 18.97 3.02 5.20
N TRP A 97 17.83 3.65 4.95
CA TRP A 97 17.72 4.74 3.98
C TRP A 97 18.50 5.98 4.40
N MET A 98 18.61 6.28 5.70
CA MET A 98 19.39 7.42 6.19
C MET A 98 20.89 7.24 5.95
N PHE A 99 21.42 6.03 6.12
CA PHE A 99 22.86 5.74 6.01
C PHE A 99 23.32 5.17 4.67
N SER A 100 22.40 4.72 3.81
CA SER A 100 22.76 4.23 2.48
C SER A 100 23.26 5.37 1.61
N PRO A 101 24.27 5.19 0.74
CA PRO A 101 24.74 6.22 -0.19
C PRO A 101 23.61 6.79 -1.06
N THR A 102 23.69 8.07 -1.43
CA THR A 102 22.66 8.72 -2.27
C THR A 102 22.84 8.23 -3.68
N LEU A 103 22.10 7.18 -4.04
CA LEU A 103 21.97 6.77 -5.43
C LEU A 103 21.36 7.92 -6.22
N GLU A 104 21.81 8.11 -7.46
CA GLU A 104 21.29 9.15 -8.36
C GLU A 104 19.76 9.04 -8.52
N GLU A 105 19.24 7.81 -8.49
CA GLU A 105 17.81 7.47 -8.48
C GLU A 105 17.04 8.08 -7.28
N ASN A 106 17.69 8.32 -6.14
CA ASN A 106 17.04 8.92 -4.97
C ASN A 106 16.88 10.44 -5.10
N ARG A 107 17.63 11.10 -5.99
CA ARG A 107 17.49 12.55 -6.25
C ARG A 107 16.18 12.89 -6.98
N TRP A 108 15.53 11.90 -7.57
CA TRP A 108 14.23 12.07 -8.24
C TRP A 108 13.04 11.91 -7.29
N ASP A 109 13.29 11.68 -5.99
CA ASP A 109 12.25 11.66 -4.97
C ASP A 109 11.70 13.08 -4.72
N PHE A 110 10.37 13.19 -4.63
CA PHE A 110 9.67 14.41 -4.23
C PHE A 110 10.18 14.97 -2.91
N SER A 111 10.49 14.09 -1.95
CA SER A 111 10.98 14.51 -0.64
C SER A 111 12.31 15.23 -0.75
N TYR A 112 13.20 14.80 -1.64
CA TYR A 112 14.46 15.48 -1.94
C TYR A 112 14.24 16.83 -2.63
N TYR A 113 13.36 16.90 -3.62
CA TYR A 113 13.06 18.17 -4.28
C TYR A 113 12.43 19.18 -3.31
N TRP A 114 11.45 18.76 -2.51
CA TRP A 114 10.77 19.64 -1.56
C TRP A 114 11.67 20.08 -0.40
N SER A 115 12.68 19.28 -0.02
CA SER A 115 13.64 19.70 1.01
C SER A 115 14.47 20.89 0.54
N GLN A 116 14.71 21.03 -0.77
CA GLN A 116 15.50 22.12 -1.36
C GLN A 116 14.65 23.37 -1.66
N THR A 117 13.35 23.24 -1.95
CA THR A 117 12.50 24.36 -2.38
C THR A 117 11.69 25.05 -1.27
N GLY A 118 11.80 24.60 -0.02
CA GLY A 118 10.99 25.09 1.11
C GLY A 118 9.58 24.49 1.18
N ASP A 119 8.87 24.78 2.28
CA ASP A 119 7.55 24.21 2.64
C ASP A 119 7.49 22.68 2.77
N PHE A 120 8.64 22.01 2.95
CA PHE A 120 8.75 20.55 2.98
C PHE A 120 7.69 19.89 3.87
N PHE A 121 7.56 20.31 5.13
CA PHE A 121 6.62 19.70 6.08
C PHE A 121 5.15 19.86 5.66
N LYS A 122 4.78 21.03 5.15
CA LYS A 122 3.40 21.30 4.70
C LYS A 122 3.06 20.47 3.45
N ARG A 123 3.98 20.40 2.48
CA ARG A 123 3.80 19.65 1.24
C ARG A 123 3.71 18.15 1.50
N THR A 124 4.61 17.61 2.31
CA THR A 124 4.61 16.19 2.68
C THR A 124 3.38 15.82 3.49
N LEU A 125 2.96 16.63 4.46
CA LEU A 125 1.73 16.39 5.22
C LEU A 125 0.51 16.25 4.31
N TRP A 126 0.29 17.20 3.40
CA TRP A 126 -0.84 17.16 2.49
C TRP A 126 -0.76 15.99 1.51
N TYR A 127 0.39 15.83 0.85
CA TYR A 127 0.59 14.79 -0.15
C TYR A 127 0.38 13.39 0.44
N TYR A 128 1.09 13.07 1.53
CA TYR A 128 1.01 11.73 2.14
C TYR A 128 -0.32 11.46 2.83
N SER A 129 -1.05 12.49 3.28
CA SER A 129 -2.43 12.33 3.78
C SER A 129 -3.38 11.83 2.70
N PHE A 130 -3.40 12.52 1.56
CA PHE A 130 -4.25 12.12 0.42
C PHE A 130 -3.80 10.79 -0.18
N TYR A 131 -2.49 10.61 -0.32
CA TYR A 131 -1.90 9.40 -0.88
C TYR A 131 -2.24 8.16 -0.05
N ALA A 132 -2.01 8.22 1.27
CA ALA A 132 -2.33 7.10 2.16
C ALA A 132 -3.83 6.80 2.18
N LEU A 133 -4.69 7.83 2.24
CA LEU A 133 -6.14 7.62 2.15
C LEU A 133 -6.52 6.88 0.87
N TYR A 134 -6.01 7.34 -0.27
CA TYR A 134 -6.33 6.76 -1.56
C TYR A 134 -5.81 5.32 -1.69
N GLU A 135 -4.57 5.05 -1.28
CA GLU A 135 -4.00 3.70 -1.31
C GLU A 135 -4.76 2.74 -0.40
N GLU A 136 -5.15 3.15 0.81
CA GLU A 136 -5.93 2.28 1.70
C GLU A 136 -7.33 2.00 1.14
N LEU A 137 -8.02 3.01 0.60
CA LEU A 137 -9.31 2.81 -0.09
C LEU A 137 -9.17 1.90 -1.32
N ALA A 138 -8.07 2.02 -2.05
CA ALA A 138 -7.81 1.17 -3.21
C ALA A 138 -7.51 -0.26 -2.78
N PHE A 139 -6.49 -0.47 -1.94
CA PHE A 139 -5.92 -1.79 -1.67
C PHE A 139 -6.62 -2.56 -0.58
N ARG A 140 -7.07 -1.90 0.48
CA ARG A 140 -7.63 -2.57 1.67
C ARG A 140 -9.15 -2.69 1.57
N TRP A 141 -9.77 -1.92 0.67
CA TRP A 141 -11.20 -2.00 0.41
C TRP A 141 -11.51 -2.59 -0.97
N LEU A 142 -11.34 -1.84 -2.06
CA LEU A 142 -11.93 -2.23 -3.36
C LEU A 142 -11.14 -3.35 -4.06
N ILE A 143 -9.82 -3.21 -4.16
CA ILE A 143 -8.95 -4.21 -4.77
C ILE A 143 -8.96 -5.50 -3.95
N PHE A 144 -8.88 -5.41 -2.62
CA PHE A 144 -9.03 -6.56 -1.73
C PHE A 144 -10.34 -7.33 -2.01
N TYR A 145 -11.48 -6.65 -2.05
CA TYR A 145 -12.77 -7.30 -2.33
C TYR A 145 -12.79 -7.91 -3.74
N SER A 146 -12.20 -7.23 -4.73
CA SER A 146 -12.09 -7.78 -6.09
C SER A 146 -11.21 -9.04 -6.14
N TYR A 147 -10.16 -9.13 -5.31
CA TYR A 147 -9.32 -10.33 -5.25
C TYR A 147 -10.03 -11.50 -4.56
N ILE A 148 -10.95 -11.27 -3.62
CA ILE A 148 -11.82 -12.34 -3.08
C ILE A 148 -12.61 -13.00 -4.22
N VAL A 149 -13.20 -12.18 -5.10
CA VAL A 149 -13.89 -12.67 -6.30
C VAL A 149 -12.91 -13.38 -7.23
N GLY A 150 -11.78 -12.72 -7.53
CA GLY A 150 -10.78 -13.22 -8.47
C GLY A 150 -10.23 -14.59 -8.09
N VAL A 151 -9.82 -14.79 -6.83
CA VAL A 151 -9.27 -16.08 -6.38
C VAL A 151 -10.34 -17.16 -6.29
N THR A 152 -11.60 -16.80 -5.98
CA THR A 152 -12.74 -17.74 -6.01
C THR A 152 -12.99 -18.24 -7.43
N VAL A 153 -13.10 -17.33 -8.39
CA VAL A 153 -13.30 -17.65 -9.80
C VAL A 153 -12.11 -18.46 -10.33
N LEU A 154 -10.88 -18.07 -10.01
CA LEU A 154 -9.68 -18.78 -10.43
C LEU A 154 -9.65 -20.21 -9.89
N ASN A 155 -10.01 -20.43 -8.61
CA ASN A 155 -10.10 -21.77 -8.05
C ASN A 155 -11.17 -22.61 -8.77
N TYR A 156 -12.32 -22.02 -9.07
CA TYR A 156 -13.36 -22.71 -9.84
C TYR A 156 -12.88 -23.10 -11.25
N LEU A 157 -12.28 -22.16 -11.99
CA LEU A 157 -11.76 -22.40 -13.34
C LEU A 157 -10.65 -23.46 -13.37
N LEU A 158 -9.82 -23.51 -12.32
CA LEU A 158 -8.77 -24.53 -12.15
C LEU A 158 -9.30 -25.79 -11.45
N LEU A 159 -10.49 -26.24 -11.87
CA LEU A 159 -11.13 -27.49 -11.48
C LEU A 159 -11.42 -27.64 -9.98
N GLY A 160 -11.58 -26.53 -9.24
CA GLY A 160 -12.01 -26.56 -7.84
C GLY A 160 -13.38 -27.22 -7.66
N PHE A 161 -14.29 -27.05 -8.63
CA PHE A 161 -15.60 -27.73 -8.64
C PHE A 161 -15.50 -29.25 -8.79
N ALA A 162 -14.39 -29.77 -9.34
CA ALA A 162 -14.10 -31.19 -9.47
C ALA A 162 -13.25 -31.73 -8.29
N GLY A 163 -13.05 -30.92 -7.24
CA GLY A 163 -12.33 -31.32 -6.04
C GLY A 163 -10.81 -31.12 -6.08
N HIS A 164 -10.22 -30.72 -7.20
CA HIS A 164 -8.77 -30.55 -7.31
C HIS A 164 -8.22 -29.38 -6.46
N ASN A 165 -8.97 -28.28 -6.38
CA ASN A 165 -8.71 -27.13 -5.49
C ASN A 165 -7.24 -26.65 -5.46
N LEU A 166 -6.58 -26.61 -6.62
CA LEU A 166 -5.14 -26.32 -6.71
C LEU A 166 -4.78 -24.92 -6.18
N VAL A 167 -5.63 -23.92 -6.44
CA VAL A 167 -5.42 -22.56 -5.95
C VAL A 167 -5.53 -22.52 -4.43
N GLN A 168 -6.59 -23.11 -3.87
CA GLN A 168 -6.75 -23.23 -2.43
C GLN A 168 -5.56 -23.96 -1.79
N TRP A 169 -5.09 -25.05 -2.40
CA TRP A 169 -3.93 -25.80 -1.92
C TRP A 169 -2.68 -24.91 -1.88
N LEU A 170 -2.37 -24.20 -2.96
CA LEU A 170 -1.19 -23.31 -3.02
C LEU A 170 -1.22 -22.26 -1.91
N PHE A 171 -2.37 -21.61 -1.71
CA PHE A 171 -2.49 -20.60 -0.66
C PHE A 171 -2.42 -21.21 0.73
N THR A 172 -3.21 -22.24 1.02
CA THR A 172 -3.33 -22.80 2.37
C THR A 172 -2.10 -23.59 2.81
N GLN A 173 -1.36 -24.20 1.89
CA GLN A 173 -0.21 -25.05 2.21
C GLN A 173 1.13 -24.33 2.12
N ALA A 174 1.24 -23.25 1.32
CA ALA A 174 2.51 -22.56 1.12
C ALA A 174 2.43 -21.07 1.46
N LEU A 175 1.61 -20.31 0.74
CA LEU A 175 1.69 -18.85 0.79
C LEU A 175 1.18 -18.26 2.12
N ILE A 176 0.05 -18.74 2.62
CA ILE A 176 -0.52 -18.30 3.91
C ILE A 176 0.40 -18.68 5.07
N PRO A 177 0.87 -19.93 5.23
CA PRO A 177 1.83 -20.28 6.29
C PRO A 177 3.11 -19.44 6.25
N ALA A 178 3.65 -19.16 5.07
CA ALA A 178 4.83 -18.31 4.93
C ALA A 178 4.55 -16.87 5.36
N ALA A 179 3.40 -16.31 4.98
CA ALA A 179 3.00 -14.96 5.38
C ALA A 179 2.74 -14.86 6.89
N ASP A 180 2.11 -15.87 7.47
CA ASP A 180 1.84 -15.95 8.91
C ASP A 180 3.14 -16.02 9.72
N PHE A 181 4.09 -16.86 9.30
CA PHE A 181 5.43 -16.93 9.89
C PHE A 181 6.17 -15.58 9.82
N VAL A 182 6.23 -14.96 8.64
CA VAL A 182 6.93 -13.68 8.45
C VAL A 182 6.29 -12.57 9.29
N THR A 183 4.99 -12.61 9.51
CA THR A 183 4.25 -11.62 10.33
C THR A 183 4.26 -11.95 11.82
N PHE A 184 5.13 -12.87 12.26
CA PHE A 184 5.25 -13.30 13.66
C PHE A 184 3.91 -13.78 14.25
N TYR A 185 3.10 -14.46 13.43
CA TYR A 185 1.78 -14.96 13.80
C TYR A 185 0.77 -13.87 14.19
N LYS A 186 1.06 -12.58 13.95
CA LYS A 186 0.14 -11.48 14.26
C LYS A 186 -1.11 -11.49 13.40
N LEU A 187 -1.03 -12.06 12.20
CA LEU A 187 -2.15 -12.22 11.27
C LEU A 187 -2.79 -13.61 11.31
N HIS A 188 -2.38 -14.50 12.22
CA HIS A 188 -2.83 -15.90 12.25
C HIS A 188 -4.36 -16.03 12.25
N ASP A 189 -5.02 -15.28 13.12
CA ASP A 189 -6.48 -15.29 13.26
C ASP A 189 -7.21 -14.73 12.02
N ILE A 190 -6.52 -14.00 11.14
CA ILE A 190 -7.11 -13.46 9.91
C ILE A 190 -6.82 -14.38 8.73
N LEU A 191 -5.61 -14.94 8.66
CA LEU A 191 -5.15 -15.74 7.53
C LEU A 191 -5.60 -17.20 7.59
N ILE A 192 -5.69 -17.77 8.80
CA ILE A 192 -5.86 -19.21 9.02
C ILE A 192 -7.18 -19.53 9.74
N SER A 193 -7.77 -18.60 10.48
CA SER A 193 -8.95 -18.92 11.30
C SER A 193 -10.14 -19.38 10.46
N ASN A 194 -10.94 -20.28 11.04
CA ASN A 194 -12.21 -20.73 10.46
C ASN A 194 -13.26 -19.61 10.36
N GLN A 195 -13.04 -18.48 11.04
CA GLN A 195 -13.93 -17.32 10.96
C GLN A 195 -13.88 -16.70 9.56
N TYR A 196 -12.74 -16.80 8.87
CA TYR A 196 -12.55 -16.30 7.53
C TYR A 196 -12.29 -17.47 6.57
N SER A 197 -12.94 -17.47 5.40
CA SER A 197 -12.63 -18.45 4.35
C SER A 197 -11.17 -18.28 3.90
N TRP A 198 -10.50 -19.35 3.47
CA TRP A 198 -9.14 -19.30 2.89
C TRP A 198 -9.00 -18.25 1.77
N VAL A 199 -10.10 -17.96 1.09
CA VAL A 199 -10.25 -16.94 0.05
C VAL A 199 -9.87 -15.54 0.58
N VAL A 200 -10.20 -15.23 1.84
CA VAL A 200 -9.84 -13.95 2.48
C VAL A 200 -8.32 -13.83 2.63
N GLY A 201 -7.67 -14.85 3.18
CA GLY A 201 -6.20 -14.89 3.27
C GLY A 201 -5.55 -14.78 1.89
N ALA A 202 -6.05 -15.55 0.91
CA ALA A 202 -5.55 -15.48 -0.47
C ALA A 202 -5.72 -14.08 -1.09
N ALA A 203 -6.84 -13.41 -0.83
CA ALA A 203 -7.10 -12.06 -1.32
C ALA A 203 -6.21 -11.01 -0.65
N ILE A 204 -5.93 -11.11 0.65
CA ILE A 204 -4.95 -10.27 1.35
C ILE A 204 -3.60 -10.37 0.66
N LEU A 205 -3.10 -11.60 0.48
CA LEU A 205 -1.79 -11.84 -0.14
C LEU A 205 -1.73 -11.35 -1.60
N SER A 206 -2.82 -11.54 -2.36
CA SER A 206 -2.90 -11.12 -3.77
C SER A 206 -2.97 -9.60 -3.92
N ALA A 207 -3.82 -8.93 -3.14
CA ALA A 207 -3.91 -7.47 -3.11
C ALA A 207 -2.57 -6.85 -2.70
N ASN A 208 -1.93 -7.45 -1.70
CA ASN A 208 -0.63 -6.99 -1.22
C ASN A 208 0.53 -7.31 -2.19
N GLY A 209 0.45 -8.39 -2.95
CA GLY A 209 1.38 -8.67 -4.06
C GLY A 209 1.35 -7.57 -5.11
N LYS A 210 0.15 -7.08 -5.46
CA LYS A 210 -0.01 -5.92 -6.36
C LYS A 210 0.51 -4.62 -5.74
N PHE A 211 0.25 -4.38 -4.46
CA PHE A 211 0.76 -3.21 -3.73
C PHE A 211 2.29 -3.16 -3.77
N ARG A 212 2.93 -4.29 -3.47
CA ARG A 212 4.37 -4.50 -3.55
C ARG A 212 4.93 -4.21 -4.94
N ASP A 213 4.30 -4.70 -5.99
CA ASP A 213 4.77 -4.48 -7.36
C ASP A 213 4.71 -2.99 -7.74
N GLY A 214 3.71 -2.28 -7.22
CA GLY A 214 3.62 -0.82 -7.29
C GLY A 214 4.77 -0.06 -6.62
N HIS A 215 5.51 -0.72 -5.74
CA HIS A 215 6.65 -0.18 -4.98
C HIS A 215 8.01 -0.75 -5.41
N SER A 216 8.04 -1.55 -6.49
CA SER A 216 9.27 -2.15 -7.02
C SER A 216 10.32 -1.12 -7.45
N TYR A 217 9.90 0.09 -7.81
CA TYR A 217 10.78 1.22 -8.15
C TYR A 217 11.67 1.68 -6.98
N GLN A 218 11.36 1.28 -5.74
CA GLN A 218 12.16 1.57 -4.55
C GLN A 218 13.30 0.54 -4.34
N GLY A 219 13.58 -0.29 -5.35
CA GLY A 219 14.54 -1.39 -5.27
C GLY A 219 14.04 -2.57 -4.45
N TRP A 220 14.91 -3.57 -4.27
CA TRP A 220 14.57 -4.82 -3.58
C TRP A 220 14.12 -4.60 -2.13
N MET A 221 14.73 -3.64 -1.42
CA MET A 221 14.38 -3.36 -0.02
C MET A 221 12.98 -2.74 0.06
N GLY A 222 12.66 -1.78 -0.81
CA GLY A 222 11.32 -1.21 -0.87
C GLY A 222 10.27 -2.21 -1.34
N TRP A 223 10.63 -3.13 -2.24
CA TRP A 223 9.80 -4.26 -2.64
C TRP A 223 9.48 -5.17 -1.45
N ILE A 224 10.48 -5.68 -0.71
CA ILE A 224 10.24 -6.55 0.45
C ILE A 224 9.44 -5.79 1.52
N TRP A 225 9.84 -4.56 1.80
CA TRP A 225 9.25 -3.75 2.85
C TRP A 225 7.79 -3.39 2.58
N SER A 226 7.45 -2.99 1.35
CA SER A 226 6.07 -2.65 0.97
C SER A 226 5.13 -3.84 1.11
N TRP A 227 5.59 -5.04 0.74
CA TRP A 227 4.85 -6.27 1.00
C TRP A 227 4.66 -6.48 2.50
N TYR A 228 5.74 -6.43 3.29
CA TYR A 228 5.65 -6.64 4.74
C TYR A 228 4.72 -5.63 5.43
N SER A 229 4.91 -4.33 5.20
CA SER A 229 4.07 -3.27 5.76
C SER A 229 2.61 -3.42 5.34
N GLY A 230 2.38 -3.81 4.08
CA GLY A 230 1.04 -3.94 3.57
C GLY A 230 0.23 -5.06 4.23
N MET A 231 0.88 -6.14 4.69
CA MET A 231 0.26 -7.16 5.54
C MET A 231 -0.19 -6.57 6.89
N PHE A 232 0.65 -5.75 7.52
CA PHE A 232 0.30 -5.10 8.78
C PHE A 232 -0.82 -4.05 8.63
N PHE A 233 -0.95 -3.38 7.49
CA PHE A 233 -2.12 -2.54 7.23
C PHE A 233 -3.41 -3.35 7.14
N PHE A 234 -3.37 -4.58 6.63
CA PHE A 234 -4.52 -5.49 6.74
C PHE A 234 -4.81 -5.87 8.19
N LEU A 235 -3.80 -6.21 9.01
CA LEU A 235 -3.98 -6.45 10.43
C LEU A 235 -4.69 -5.28 11.13
N ILE A 236 -4.24 -4.05 10.85
CA ILE A 236 -4.83 -2.84 11.43
C ILE A 236 -6.28 -2.66 10.97
N MET A 237 -6.56 -2.83 9.67
CA MET A 237 -7.91 -2.73 9.14
C MET A 237 -8.87 -3.73 9.80
N PHE A 238 -8.45 -4.99 9.92
CA PHE A 238 -9.28 -6.07 10.47
C PHE A 238 -9.49 -5.97 11.99
N ARG A 239 -8.55 -5.39 12.74
CA ARG A 239 -8.66 -5.25 14.21
C ARG A 239 -9.21 -3.91 14.66
N TYR A 240 -8.96 -2.85 13.90
CA TYR A 240 -9.23 -1.47 14.32
C TYR A 240 -10.06 -0.64 13.33
N GLY A 241 -10.18 -1.10 12.09
CA GLY A 241 -10.90 -0.42 11.01
C GLY A 241 -9.99 0.31 10.02
N LEU A 242 -10.55 0.58 8.85
CA LEU A 242 -9.89 1.18 7.70
C LEU A 242 -9.37 2.59 8.01
N LEU A 243 -10.12 3.39 8.79
CA LEU A 243 -9.68 4.72 9.18
C LEU A 243 -8.40 4.68 10.04
N VAL A 244 -8.25 3.68 10.90
CA VAL A 244 -7.02 3.51 11.69
C VAL A 244 -5.86 3.11 10.79
N ALA A 245 -6.09 2.22 9.82
CA ALA A 245 -5.07 1.85 8.82
C ALA A 245 -4.60 3.09 8.03
N VAL A 246 -5.52 3.97 7.60
CA VAL A 246 -5.19 5.26 6.96
C VAL A 246 -4.30 6.10 7.86
N LEU A 247 -4.68 6.32 9.12
CA LEU A 247 -3.91 7.16 10.04
C LEU A 247 -2.50 6.61 10.29
N VAL A 248 -2.35 5.29 10.49
CA VAL A 248 -1.04 4.66 10.66
C VAL A 248 -0.21 4.75 9.38
N HIS A 249 -0.83 4.61 8.21
CA HIS A 249 -0.15 4.76 6.93
C HIS A 249 0.32 6.20 6.69
N ILE A 250 -0.48 7.21 7.04
CA ILE A 250 -0.06 8.62 7.02
C ILE A 250 1.17 8.81 7.91
N ALA A 251 1.11 8.35 9.16
CA ALA A 251 2.23 8.48 10.10
C ALA A 251 3.50 7.79 9.58
N HIS A 252 3.36 6.59 9.00
CA HIS A 252 4.45 5.84 8.38
C HIS A 252 5.12 6.59 7.22
N ASN A 253 4.32 7.10 6.28
CA ASN A 253 4.81 7.86 5.14
C ASN A 253 5.50 9.16 5.55
N LEU A 254 4.92 9.88 6.53
CA LEU A 254 5.54 11.09 7.08
C LEU A 254 6.87 10.77 7.76
N PHE A 255 6.93 9.73 8.58
CA PHE A 255 8.17 9.32 9.25
C PHE A 255 9.28 8.99 8.23
N LYS A 256 8.97 8.20 7.19
CA LYS A 256 9.91 7.90 6.11
C LYS A 256 10.35 9.16 5.37
N SER A 257 9.42 10.05 5.05
CA SER A 257 9.75 11.28 4.33
C SER A 257 10.61 12.22 5.17
N TRP A 258 10.30 12.37 6.46
CA TRP A 258 11.03 13.28 7.34
C TRP A 258 12.43 12.77 7.67
N THR A 259 12.63 11.44 7.74
CA THR A 259 13.97 10.85 7.85
C THR A 259 14.80 11.08 6.59
N ALA A 260 14.19 11.00 5.40
CA ALA A 260 14.84 11.40 4.15
C ALA A 260 15.22 12.90 4.15
N TYR A 261 14.36 13.78 4.69
CA TYR A 261 14.69 15.20 4.83
C TYR A 261 15.91 15.44 5.72
N LEU A 262 15.97 14.79 6.88
CA LEU A 262 17.12 14.91 7.79
C LEU A 262 18.42 14.54 7.09
N ARG A 263 18.42 13.43 6.36
CA ARG A 263 19.58 13.00 5.56
C ARG A 263 20.07 14.10 4.61
N VAL A 264 19.17 14.73 3.85
CA VAL A 264 19.52 15.81 2.92
C VAL A 264 20.11 17.05 3.62
N GLN A 265 19.81 17.26 4.90
CA GLN A 265 20.41 18.36 5.68
C GLN A 265 21.82 18.03 6.20
N PHE A 266 22.20 16.75 6.21
CA PHE A 266 23.52 16.29 6.69
C PHE A 266 24.49 15.93 5.55
N ASP A 267 23.99 15.77 4.32
CA ASP A 267 24.78 15.65 3.08
C ASP A 267 25.25 17.04 2.60
#